data_AF-A0A2Y9HJX5-F1
#
_entry.id   AF-A0A2Y9HJX5-F1
#
_cell.length_a   1.000
_cell.length_b   1.000
_cell.length_c   1.000
_cell.angle_alpha   90.00
_cell.angle_beta   90.00
_cell.angle_gamma   90.00
#
_symmetry.space_group_name_H-M   'P 1'
#
loop_
_entity.id
_entity.type
_entity.pdbx_description
1 polymer ?
#
loop_
_entity_poly.entity_id
_entity_poly.type
_entity_poly.pdbx_seq_one_letter_code
_entity_poly.pdbx_strand_id
1 'polypeptide(L)'
;MDPDSNQPLNSLDVTPLRKPRTPLETFKKVGIPIIAALLSLATIIIMAVLIKVILDKYYFLCGQPLHVIPRRQVCDGQQDCASGEDEQLCVKTFPDGSPVAVRLSRDRSTLQVLDPATQSWASACFDNFTEALAKIACGQMGYDSKPTFRAVEIGPDQDLDVVGITENGQGLQVQNLSGPCLSGSLVSLHCLACGESLKAPRVVGGETASVDSWPWQVSIQYNKQHICGGSILDPHWILTAAHCFRKYHDVSTWKVRAGSDKLGNFPSLPVASIFITELNTTYPKEKDIALVKLQFPLTFSGERWHLGTDPLGTVRPICLPFFDEELTPATPLWIIGWGFTEQDGGKMSDTLLQASVQLIDHTRCNAEDAYQGEVTEQMLCAGILEGGVDTCQLEP
;
A
#
# COMPACT_ATOMS: atom_id res chain seq x y z
N MET A 1 -91.12 -64.67 6.54
CA MET A 1 -91.64 -65.56 7.59
C MET A 1 -90.52 -65.71 8.60
N ASP A 2 -90.72 -65.11 9.78
CA ASP A 2 -89.91 -65.10 11.00
C ASP A 2 -89.38 -66.49 11.44
N PRO A 3 -88.48 -66.66 12.44
CA PRO A 3 -88.14 -65.72 13.53
C PRO A 3 -86.64 -65.64 13.99
N ASP A 4 -86.32 -64.52 14.63
CA ASP A 4 -85.87 -64.37 16.03
C ASP A 4 -84.71 -65.25 16.61
N SER A 5 -83.72 -64.57 17.21
CA SER A 5 -83.45 -64.61 18.66
C SER A 5 -81.95 -64.70 19.09
N ASN A 6 -81.55 -63.64 19.80
CA ASN A 6 -80.68 -63.58 20.99
C ASN A 6 -79.13 -63.61 20.92
N GLN A 7 -78.61 -62.38 21.13
CA GLN A 7 -77.38 -61.89 21.78
C GLN A 7 -76.80 -62.75 22.94
N PRO A 8 -75.50 -62.61 23.30
CA PRO A 8 -75.07 -61.49 24.16
C PRO A 8 -73.65 -60.89 23.96
N LEU A 9 -73.48 -59.72 24.59
CA LEU A 9 -72.31 -58.85 24.76
C LEU A 9 -70.99 -59.53 25.20
N ASN A 10 -69.88 -59.15 24.57
CA ASN A 10 -68.71 -58.47 25.17
C ASN A 10 -67.45 -58.63 24.29
N SER A 11 -66.85 -57.53 23.85
CA SER A 11 -65.40 -57.49 23.62
C SER A 11 -64.84 -56.13 24.02
N LEU A 12 -64.00 -56.16 25.05
CA LEU A 12 -63.23 -55.02 25.54
C LEU A 12 -62.45 -54.37 24.39
N ASP A 13 -62.48 -53.05 24.37
CA ASP A 13 -61.61 -52.21 23.56
C ASP A 13 -60.16 -52.36 24.08
N VAL A 14 -59.35 -53.14 23.36
CA VAL A 14 -57.93 -53.30 23.63
C VAL A 14 -57.20 -52.20 22.84
N THR A 15 -56.87 -51.12 23.54
CA THR A 15 -55.89 -50.14 23.06
C THR A 15 -54.54 -50.84 22.84
N PRO A 16 -53.91 -50.73 21.65
CA PRO A 16 -52.63 -51.38 21.41
C PRO A 16 -51.50 -50.60 22.11
N LEU A 17 -50.86 -51.25 23.09
CA LEU A 17 -49.62 -50.78 23.72
C LEU A 17 -48.55 -50.49 22.66
N ARG A 18 -48.14 -49.22 22.56
CA ARG A 18 -47.05 -48.77 21.69
C ARG A 18 -45.71 -49.25 22.24
N LYS A 19 -45.11 -50.26 21.58
CA LYS A 19 -43.79 -50.82 21.90
C LYS A 19 -42.72 -49.72 21.95
N PRO A 20 -41.84 -49.65 22.97
CA PRO A 20 -40.76 -48.67 23.04
C PRO A 20 -39.76 -48.91 21.89
N ARG A 21 -39.55 -47.89 21.05
CA ARG A 21 -38.66 -47.97 19.89
C ARG A 21 -37.21 -48.01 20.34
N THR A 22 -36.43 -48.91 19.75
CA THR A 22 -34.99 -48.99 20.00
C THR A 22 -34.28 -47.74 19.43
N PRO A 23 -33.17 -47.27 20.02
CA PRO A 23 -32.43 -46.09 19.56
C PRO A 23 -32.07 -46.15 18.07
N LEU A 24 -31.80 -47.36 17.57
CA LEU A 24 -31.48 -47.64 16.17
C LEU A 24 -32.66 -47.40 15.21
N GLU A 25 -33.89 -47.71 15.62
CA GLU A 25 -35.09 -47.45 14.81
C GLU A 25 -35.42 -45.96 14.74
N THR A 26 -35.21 -45.23 15.83
CA THR A 26 -35.38 -43.78 15.89
C THR A 26 -34.32 -43.07 15.04
N PHE A 27 -33.06 -43.51 15.09
CA PHE A 27 -31.99 -43.00 14.23
C PHE A 27 -32.24 -43.29 12.74
N LYS A 28 -32.76 -44.48 12.39
CA LYS A 28 -33.12 -44.80 11.00
C LYS A 28 -34.28 -43.96 10.47
N LYS A 29 -35.31 -43.70 11.28
CA LYS A 29 -36.51 -42.95 10.83
C LYS A 29 -36.34 -41.44 10.89
N VAL A 30 -35.50 -40.93 11.77
CA VAL A 30 -35.35 -39.48 12.03
C VAL A 30 -33.93 -39.00 11.76
N GLY A 31 -32.91 -39.75 12.18
CA GLY A 31 -31.50 -39.38 11.99
C GLY A 31 -31.06 -39.41 10.52
N ILE A 32 -31.37 -40.47 9.75
CA ILE A 32 -31.02 -40.58 8.32
C ILE A 32 -31.59 -39.42 7.47
N PRO A 33 -32.89 -39.08 7.54
CA PRO A 33 -33.41 -37.96 6.74
C PRO A 33 -32.85 -36.60 7.16
N ILE A 34 -32.56 -36.40 8.45
CA ILE A 34 -31.89 -35.17 8.92
C ILE A 34 -30.46 -35.09 8.36
N ILE A 35 -29.68 -36.18 8.42
CA ILE A 35 -28.32 -36.22 7.86
C ILE A 35 -28.36 -35.98 6.34
N ALA A 36 -29.31 -36.61 5.63
CA ALA A 36 -29.47 -36.41 4.20
C ALA A 36 -29.82 -34.94 3.85
N ALA A 37 -30.69 -34.30 4.63
CA ALA A 37 -31.04 -32.88 4.46
C ALA A 37 -29.87 -31.93 4.78
N LEU A 38 -29.06 -32.25 5.79
CA LEU A 38 -27.86 -31.48 6.12
C LEU A 38 -26.78 -31.62 5.04
N LEU A 39 -26.58 -32.83 4.51
CA LEU A 39 -25.65 -33.07 3.41
C LEU A 39 -26.12 -32.38 2.13
N SER A 40 -27.41 -32.42 1.79
CA SER A 40 -27.93 -31.72 0.62
C SER A 40 -27.77 -30.21 0.76
N LEU A 41 -28.09 -29.64 1.93
CA LEU A 41 -27.87 -28.21 2.21
C LEU A 41 -26.39 -27.84 2.10
N ALA A 42 -25.49 -28.65 2.66
CA ALA A 42 -24.05 -28.44 2.56
C ALA A 42 -23.57 -28.46 1.10
N THR A 43 -24.06 -29.40 0.28
CA THR A 43 -23.72 -29.45 -1.15
C THR A 43 -24.22 -28.23 -1.91
N ILE A 44 -25.43 -27.74 -1.62
CA ILE A 44 -25.98 -26.53 -2.23
C ILE A 44 -25.13 -25.31 -1.85
N ILE A 45 -24.73 -25.20 -0.57
CA ILE A 45 -23.86 -24.10 -0.10
C ILE A 45 -22.50 -24.17 -0.81
N ILE A 46 -21.88 -25.34 -0.88
CA ILE A 46 -20.58 -25.51 -1.57
C ILE A 46 -20.70 -25.13 -3.04
N MET A 47 -21.76 -25.60 -3.72
CA MET A 47 -22.02 -25.24 -5.12
C MET A 47 -22.25 -23.73 -5.29
N ALA A 48 -23.02 -23.09 -4.41
CA ALA A 48 -23.25 -21.65 -4.45
C ALA A 48 -21.96 -20.85 -4.23
N VAL A 49 -21.10 -21.29 -3.30
CA VAL A 49 -19.78 -20.68 -3.05
C VAL A 49 -18.88 -20.86 -4.27
N LEU A 50 -18.83 -22.05 -4.86
CA LEU A 50 -18.05 -22.31 -6.09
C LEU A 50 -18.52 -21.45 -7.26
N ILE A 51 -19.84 -21.35 -7.48
CA ILE A 51 -20.43 -20.49 -8.51
C ILE A 51 -20.04 -19.04 -8.25
N LYS A 52 -20.15 -18.55 -7.02
CA LYS A 52 -19.75 -17.19 -6.66
C LYS A 52 -18.26 -16.94 -6.95
N VAL A 53 -17.38 -17.85 -6.54
CA VAL A 53 -15.93 -17.74 -6.78
C VAL A 53 -15.61 -17.71 -8.28
N ILE A 54 -16.32 -18.51 -9.10
CA ILE A 54 -16.15 -18.52 -10.54
C ILE A 54 -16.68 -17.21 -11.15
N LEU A 55 -17.85 -16.75 -10.74
CA LEU A 55 -18.44 -15.50 -11.23
C LEU A 55 -17.54 -14.31 -10.92
N ASP A 56 -17.10 -14.15 -9.66
CA ASP A 56 -16.24 -13.04 -9.23
C ASP A 56 -14.86 -13.06 -9.95
N LYS A 57 -14.43 -14.23 -10.42
CA LYS A 57 -13.17 -14.40 -11.16
C LYS A 57 -13.27 -13.98 -12.62
N TYR A 58 -14.37 -14.30 -13.31
CA TYR A 58 -14.50 -14.11 -14.76
C TYR A 58 -15.40 -12.95 -15.17
N TYR A 59 -16.27 -12.50 -14.26
CA TYR A 59 -17.31 -11.52 -14.55
C TYR A 59 -17.31 -10.38 -13.52
N PHE A 60 -17.81 -9.24 -13.95
CA PHE A 60 -18.09 -8.05 -13.15
C PHE A 60 -19.59 -7.75 -13.19
N LEU A 61 -20.14 -7.28 -12.07
CA LEU A 61 -21.57 -7.06 -11.88
C LEU A 61 -21.85 -5.55 -11.82
N CYS A 62 -22.45 -5.00 -12.88
CA CYS A 62 -22.91 -3.62 -12.90
C CYS A 62 -24.08 -3.44 -11.93
N GLY A 63 -24.10 -2.32 -11.21
CA GLY A 63 -25.05 -2.02 -10.15
C GLY A 63 -26.47 -1.74 -10.65
N GLN A 64 -26.65 -0.90 -11.70
CA GLN A 64 -27.99 -0.47 -12.17
C GLN A 64 -28.06 -0.08 -13.66
N PRO A 65 -28.77 -0.83 -14.55
CA PRO A 65 -29.44 -2.09 -14.27
C PRO A 65 -28.43 -3.19 -13.94
N LEU A 66 -28.87 -4.21 -13.20
CA LEU A 66 -28.04 -5.37 -12.90
C LEU A 66 -27.67 -6.07 -14.21
N HIS A 67 -26.42 -5.91 -14.63
CA HIS A 67 -25.88 -6.46 -15.88
C HIS A 67 -24.52 -7.09 -15.59
N VAL A 68 -24.13 -8.09 -16.38
CA VAL A 68 -22.90 -8.85 -16.16
C VAL A 68 -22.00 -8.70 -17.37
N ILE A 69 -20.79 -8.21 -17.15
CA ILE A 69 -19.77 -8.08 -18.20
C ILE A 69 -18.56 -8.97 -17.87
N PRO A 70 -17.91 -9.59 -18.87
CA PRO A 70 -16.58 -10.18 -18.68
C PRO A 70 -15.58 -9.22 -18.04
N ARG A 71 -14.74 -9.67 -17.09
CA ARG A 71 -13.73 -8.80 -16.44
C ARG A 71 -12.74 -8.14 -17.41
N ARG A 72 -12.55 -8.70 -18.60
CA ARG A 72 -11.71 -8.11 -19.66
C ARG A 72 -12.23 -6.78 -20.22
N GLN A 73 -13.49 -6.45 -19.92
CA GLN A 73 -14.15 -5.19 -20.28
C GLN A 73 -14.10 -4.15 -19.16
N VAL A 74 -13.55 -4.51 -17.99
CA VAL A 74 -13.36 -3.55 -16.90
C VAL A 74 -12.03 -2.83 -17.13
N CYS A 75 -12.04 -1.50 -17.10
CA CYS A 75 -10.89 -0.65 -17.39
C CYS A 75 -10.39 -0.79 -18.83
N ASP A 76 -11.30 -0.96 -19.79
CA ASP A 76 -10.97 -1.05 -21.22
C ASP A 76 -11.19 0.27 -21.98
N GLY A 77 -11.60 1.32 -21.26
CA GLY A 77 -11.89 2.65 -21.81
C GLY A 77 -13.25 2.77 -22.48
N GLN A 78 -14.07 1.71 -22.48
CA GLN A 78 -15.45 1.73 -22.95
C GLN A 78 -16.41 1.70 -21.76
N GLN A 79 -17.55 2.36 -21.92
CA GLN A 79 -18.58 2.41 -20.89
C GLN A 79 -19.57 1.26 -21.13
N ASP A 80 -19.26 0.08 -20.61
CA ASP A 80 -20.13 -1.10 -20.73
C ASP A 80 -21.17 -1.16 -19.60
N CYS A 81 -20.86 -0.62 -18.41
CA CYS A 81 -21.83 -0.42 -17.34
C CYS A 81 -22.49 0.97 -17.42
N ALA A 82 -23.72 1.07 -16.91
CA ALA A 82 -24.39 2.36 -16.74
C ALA A 82 -23.57 3.27 -15.82
N SER A 83 -23.50 4.56 -16.15
CA SER A 83 -22.66 5.55 -15.43
C SER A 83 -21.16 5.22 -15.40
N GLY A 84 -20.69 4.22 -16.15
CA GLY A 84 -19.26 3.89 -16.29
C GLY A 84 -18.67 3.33 -15.02
N GLU A 85 -19.47 2.60 -14.24
CA GLU A 85 -19.01 1.95 -13.00
C GLU A 85 -17.78 1.06 -13.20
N ASP A 86 -17.68 0.42 -14.37
CA ASP A 86 -16.57 -0.38 -14.86
C ASP A 86 -15.27 0.44 -15.09
N GLU A 87 -15.39 1.74 -15.33
CA GLU A 87 -14.26 2.63 -15.62
C GLU A 87 -13.89 3.57 -14.45
N GLN A 88 -14.67 3.55 -13.36
CA GLN A 88 -14.47 4.47 -12.21
C GLN A 88 -13.29 4.08 -11.32
N LEU A 89 -13.06 2.78 -11.13
CA LEU A 89 -12.04 2.21 -10.24
C LEU A 89 -10.85 1.63 -11.01
N CYS A 90 -10.39 2.38 -12.00
CA CYS A 90 -9.22 2.02 -12.79
C CYS A 90 -7.95 2.73 -12.28
N VAL A 91 -6.79 2.16 -12.60
CA VAL A 91 -5.49 2.82 -12.46
C VAL A 91 -5.50 4.11 -13.26
N LYS A 92 -5.05 5.20 -12.65
CA LYS A 92 -5.07 6.56 -13.22
C LYS A 92 -3.65 7.02 -13.48
N THR A 93 -3.49 7.94 -14.43
CA THR A 93 -2.25 8.71 -14.53
C THR A 93 -2.23 9.81 -13.45
N PHE A 94 -1.05 10.27 -13.07
CA PHE A 94 -0.94 11.44 -12.23
C PHE A 94 -1.66 12.62 -12.90
N PRO A 95 -2.53 13.35 -12.17
CA PRO A 95 -3.12 14.56 -12.71
C PRO A 95 -2.02 15.61 -12.88
N ASP A 96 -2.12 16.43 -13.93
CA ASP A 96 -1.28 17.62 -14.08
C ASP A 96 -1.48 18.53 -12.86
N GLY A 97 -0.45 18.62 -12.03
CA GLY A 97 -0.44 19.40 -10.81
C GLY A 97 0.29 20.72 -10.99
N SER A 98 -0.12 21.74 -10.23
CA SER A 98 0.69 22.95 -10.07
C SER A 98 2.04 22.60 -9.45
N PRO A 99 3.14 23.26 -9.85
CA PRO A 99 4.44 23.03 -9.24
C PRO A 99 4.39 23.33 -7.74
N VAL A 100 5.02 22.45 -6.95
CA VAL A 100 5.12 22.61 -5.50
C VAL A 100 6.05 23.79 -5.20
N ALA A 101 5.52 24.83 -4.58
CA ALA A 101 6.24 26.08 -4.28
C ALA A 101 6.95 26.10 -2.92
N VAL A 102 7.05 24.94 -2.27
CA VAL A 102 7.68 24.77 -0.95
C VAL A 102 8.54 23.52 -0.94
N ARG A 103 9.67 23.56 -0.24
CA ARG A 103 10.55 22.39 -0.08
C ARG A 103 11.31 22.46 1.23
N LEU A 104 11.89 21.34 1.63
CA LEU A 104 12.81 21.27 2.76
C LEU A 104 14.23 21.03 2.25
N SER A 105 15.20 21.78 2.77
CA SER A 105 16.61 21.49 2.57
C SER A 105 17.10 20.47 3.58
N ARG A 106 18.04 19.62 3.16
CA ARG A 106 18.77 18.68 4.01
C ARG A 106 19.48 19.40 5.16
N ASP A 107 19.92 20.65 4.96
CA ASP A 107 20.48 21.45 6.04
C ASP A 107 19.39 21.76 7.07
N ARG A 108 19.41 21.00 8.17
CA ARG A 108 18.58 21.17 9.37
C ARG A 108 17.07 21.15 9.09
N SER A 109 16.63 20.52 8.00
CA SER A 109 15.22 20.47 7.56
C SER A 109 14.62 21.87 7.38
N THR A 110 15.40 22.80 6.81
CA THR A 110 15.00 24.20 6.69
C THR A 110 13.96 24.39 5.60
N LEU A 111 12.88 25.11 5.91
CA LEU A 111 11.80 25.40 4.98
C LEU A 111 12.24 26.47 3.98
N GLN A 112 12.11 26.14 2.69
CA GLN A 112 12.32 27.07 1.59
C GLN A 112 11.02 27.27 0.81
N VAL A 113 10.78 28.50 0.38
CA VAL A 113 9.60 28.90 -0.41
C VAL A 113 10.10 29.49 -1.72
N LEU A 114 9.44 29.13 -2.82
CA LEU A 114 9.72 29.68 -4.14
C LEU A 114 9.13 31.07 -4.25
N ASP A 115 9.95 32.07 -4.57
CA ASP A 115 9.46 33.38 -4.95
C ASP A 115 9.01 33.36 -6.42
N PRO A 116 7.70 33.54 -6.71
CA PRO A 116 7.21 33.52 -8.08
C PRO A 116 7.76 34.67 -8.93
N ALA A 117 8.16 35.80 -8.34
CA ALA A 117 8.63 36.98 -9.07
C ALA A 117 10.07 36.81 -9.59
N THR A 118 10.94 36.24 -8.78
CA THR A 118 12.37 36.03 -9.08
C THR A 118 12.68 34.61 -9.56
N GLN A 119 11.76 33.66 -9.35
CA GLN A 119 11.97 32.22 -9.55
C GLN A 119 13.14 31.67 -8.71
N SER A 120 13.52 32.36 -7.62
CA SER A 120 14.52 31.88 -6.67
C SER A 120 13.87 31.27 -5.43
N TRP A 121 14.62 30.40 -4.76
CA TRP A 121 14.21 29.81 -3.49
C TRP A 121 14.80 30.62 -2.35
N ALA A 122 13.95 31.00 -1.40
CA ALA A 122 14.35 31.71 -0.19
C ALA A 122 14.00 30.91 1.06
N SER A 123 14.81 31.03 2.10
CA SER A 123 14.61 30.36 3.38
C SER A 123 13.59 31.12 4.23
N ALA A 124 12.69 30.39 4.89
CA ALA A 124 11.66 30.99 5.72
C ALA A 124 12.22 31.48 7.06
N CYS A 125 12.01 32.76 7.35
CA CYS A 125 12.27 33.38 8.65
C CYS A 125 11.35 32.80 9.73
N PHE A 126 11.91 32.56 10.93
CA PHE A 126 11.15 32.02 12.05
C PHE A 126 10.19 33.04 12.70
N ASP A 127 10.44 34.34 12.52
CA ASP A 127 9.62 35.39 13.12
C ASP A 127 8.15 35.28 12.68
N ASN A 128 7.24 35.30 13.66
CA ASN A 128 5.80 35.14 13.44
C ASN A 128 5.38 33.86 12.70
N PHE A 129 6.26 32.84 12.62
CA PHE A 129 5.89 31.55 12.04
C PHE A 129 4.93 30.80 12.99
N THR A 130 3.84 30.26 12.44
CA THR A 130 2.75 29.67 13.22
C THR A 130 2.47 28.22 12.82
N GLU A 131 1.73 27.49 13.66
CA GLU A 131 1.25 26.14 13.33
C GLU A 131 0.38 26.11 12.07
N ALA A 132 -0.37 27.18 11.78
CA ALA A 132 -1.16 27.29 10.56
C ALA A 132 -0.27 27.32 9.31
N LEU A 133 0.78 28.15 9.31
CA LEU A 133 1.77 28.21 8.22
C LEU A 133 2.50 26.88 8.04
N ALA A 134 2.85 26.21 9.15
CA ALA A 134 3.43 24.87 9.11
C ALA A 134 2.51 23.84 8.43
N LYS A 135 1.21 23.86 8.74
CA LYS A 135 0.21 22.97 8.14
C LYS A 135 0.06 23.23 6.64
N ILE A 136 0.05 24.50 6.23
CA ILE A 136 -0.04 24.86 4.81
C ILE A 136 1.22 24.39 4.06
N ALA A 137 2.41 24.64 4.61
CA ALA A 137 3.67 24.16 4.02
C ALA A 137 3.66 22.64 3.81
N CYS A 138 3.30 21.90 4.86
CA CYS A 138 3.25 20.44 4.80
C CYS A 138 2.17 19.92 3.85
N GLY A 139 0.99 20.55 3.85
CA GLY A 139 -0.09 20.24 2.92
C GLY A 139 0.29 20.47 1.46
N GLN A 140 1.02 21.55 1.15
CA GLN A 140 1.54 21.80 -0.20
C GLN A 140 2.58 20.74 -0.63
N MET A 141 3.35 20.19 0.31
CA MET A 141 4.24 19.04 0.07
C MET A 141 3.51 17.69 0.06
N GLY A 142 2.20 17.66 0.28
CA GLY A 142 1.36 16.45 0.21
C GLY A 142 1.14 15.73 1.55
N TYR A 143 1.59 16.28 2.68
CA TYR A 143 1.40 15.68 4.00
C TYR A 143 0.12 16.18 4.68
N ASP A 144 -0.64 15.26 5.29
CA ASP A 144 -1.82 15.57 6.12
C ASP A 144 -1.56 15.38 7.63
N SER A 145 -0.34 15.02 8.00
CA SER A 145 0.07 14.82 9.39
C SER A 145 0.25 16.13 10.15
N LYS A 146 0.19 16.06 11.49
CA LYS A 146 0.44 17.22 12.34
C LYS A 146 1.93 17.60 12.29
N PRO A 147 2.28 18.79 11.78
CA PRO A 147 3.67 19.19 11.66
C PRO A 147 4.27 19.61 13.00
N THR A 148 5.59 19.53 13.10
CA THR A 148 6.39 20.13 14.18
C THR A 148 7.42 21.06 13.57
N PHE A 149 7.73 22.17 14.26
CA PHE A 149 8.69 23.14 13.79
C PHE A 149 9.47 23.75 14.95
N ARG A 150 10.69 24.23 14.66
CA ARG A 150 11.59 24.86 15.63
C ARG A 150 12.46 25.92 14.98
N ALA A 151 12.96 26.85 15.79
CA ALA A 151 13.94 27.85 15.37
C ALA A 151 15.32 27.21 15.21
N VAL A 152 16.04 27.62 14.18
CA VAL A 152 17.43 27.23 13.91
C VAL A 152 18.24 28.47 13.56
N GLU A 153 19.33 28.72 14.29
CA GLU A 153 20.16 29.92 14.10
C GLU A 153 20.83 29.97 12.71
N ILE A 154 20.88 31.16 12.12
CA ILE A 154 21.63 31.43 10.89
C ILE A 154 23.12 31.51 11.22
N GLY A 155 23.94 30.71 10.53
CA GLY A 155 25.39 30.72 10.73
C GLY A 155 26.02 32.03 10.22
N PRO A 156 27.11 32.51 10.83
CA PRO A 156 27.75 33.79 10.47
C PRO A 156 28.31 33.83 9.03
N ASP A 157 28.59 32.67 8.42
CA ASP A 157 29.15 32.53 7.07
C ASP A 157 28.09 32.06 6.03
N GLN A 158 26.80 32.01 6.40
CA GLN A 158 25.73 31.57 5.50
C GLN A 158 25.12 32.76 4.76
N ASP A 159 25.45 32.91 3.47
CA ASP A 159 24.77 33.83 2.55
C ASP A 159 23.44 33.21 2.11
N LEU A 160 22.41 33.38 2.93
CA LEU A 160 21.06 32.87 2.68
C LEU A 160 20.11 34.02 2.41
N ASP A 161 19.31 33.90 1.35
CA ASP A 161 18.15 34.75 1.15
C ASP A 161 17.07 34.32 2.15
N VAL A 162 16.74 35.21 3.09
CA VAL A 162 15.81 34.93 4.18
C VAL A 162 14.63 35.87 4.07
N VAL A 163 13.44 35.28 3.99
CA VAL A 163 12.20 36.02 3.78
C VAL A 163 11.16 35.66 4.84
N GLY A 164 10.34 36.63 5.21
CA GLY A 164 9.11 36.30 5.93
C GLY A 164 8.12 35.63 4.98
N ILE A 165 7.19 34.89 5.55
CA ILE A 165 6.19 34.17 4.77
C ILE A 165 4.79 34.53 5.24
N THR A 166 3.86 34.52 4.31
CA THR A 166 2.44 34.71 4.58
C THR A 166 1.64 33.63 3.84
N GLU A 167 0.41 33.42 4.28
CA GLU A 167 -0.56 32.63 3.53
C GLU A 167 -1.34 33.53 2.57
N ASN A 168 -1.65 32.99 1.39
CA ASN A 168 -2.82 33.37 0.61
C ASN A 168 -3.75 32.15 0.48
N GLY A 169 -4.99 32.32 0.02
CA GLY A 169 -5.94 31.20 -0.15
C GLY A 169 -5.50 30.09 -1.12
N GLN A 170 -4.30 30.17 -1.71
CA GLN A 170 -3.70 29.19 -2.61
C GLN A 170 -2.39 28.57 -2.08
N GLY A 171 -1.92 28.97 -0.89
CA GLY A 171 -0.70 28.43 -0.26
C GLY A 171 0.21 29.47 0.39
N LEU A 172 1.45 29.07 0.67
CA LEU A 172 2.47 29.99 1.19
C LEU A 172 3.03 30.90 0.09
N GLN A 173 3.26 32.16 0.46
CA GLN A 173 3.90 33.17 -0.38
C GLN A 173 4.98 33.90 0.40
N VAL A 174 5.98 34.36 -0.36
CA VAL A 174 7.04 35.22 0.14
C VAL A 174 6.45 36.59 0.50
N GLN A 175 6.72 37.03 1.72
CA GLN A 175 6.47 38.40 2.15
C GLN A 175 7.78 39.17 2.01
N ASN A 176 7.77 40.23 1.19
CA ASN A 176 8.91 41.13 1.03
C ASN A 176 9.19 41.90 2.34
N LEU A 177 9.82 41.23 3.28
CA LEU A 177 10.55 41.85 4.37
C LEU A 177 11.93 42.17 3.82
N SER A 178 12.12 43.41 3.39
CA SER A 178 13.41 43.96 3.03
C SER A 178 14.25 44.20 4.30
N GLY A 179 14.64 43.11 4.97
CA GLY A 179 15.50 43.14 6.16
C GLY A 179 15.79 41.74 6.74
N PRO A 180 16.90 41.57 7.48
CA PRO A 180 17.25 40.30 8.11
C PRO A 180 16.19 39.89 9.14
N CYS A 181 15.96 38.58 9.25
CA CYS A 181 15.10 37.98 10.29
C CYS A 181 15.54 38.48 11.68
N LEU A 182 14.64 39.10 12.47
CA LEU A 182 14.99 39.76 13.73
C LEU A 182 15.49 38.76 14.78
N SER A 183 14.96 37.54 14.77
CA SER A 183 15.45 36.45 15.61
C SER A 183 16.78 35.84 15.15
N GLY A 184 17.27 36.19 13.94
CA GLY A 184 18.42 35.54 13.33
C GLY A 184 18.22 34.03 13.13
N SER A 185 16.97 33.57 13.02
CA SER A 185 16.62 32.14 12.99
C SER A 185 15.74 31.78 11.80
N LEU A 186 15.98 30.59 11.25
CA LEU A 186 15.20 29.95 10.20
C LEU A 186 14.18 28.96 10.77
N VAL A 187 13.18 28.63 9.96
CA VAL A 187 12.22 27.57 10.27
C VAL A 187 12.79 26.21 9.90
N SER A 188 12.99 25.35 10.89
CA SER A 188 13.16 23.91 10.70
C SER A 188 11.80 23.23 10.83
N LEU A 189 11.34 22.55 9.79
CA LEU A 189 10.00 21.98 9.68
C LEU A 189 10.07 20.46 9.48
N HIS A 190 9.26 19.73 10.23
CA HIS A 190 9.07 18.29 10.08
C HIS A 190 7.58 18.00 9.92
N CYS A 191 7.19 17.54 8.73
CA CYS A 191 5.79 17.26 8.42
C CYS A 191 5.31 15.94 9.01
N LEU A 192 6.17 14.93 9.06
CA LEU A 192 5.87 13.58 9.51
C LEU A 192 7.12 12.98 10.19
N ALA A 193 6.93 12.22 11.27
CA ALA A 193 7.99 11.38 11.81
C ALA A 193 8.16 10.13 10.91
N CYS A 194 9.33 9.97 10.31
CA CYS A 194 9.62 8.95 9.30
C CYS A 194 11.02 8.37 9.46
N GLY A 195 11.30 7.24 8.80
CA GLY A 195 12.64 6.65 8.73
C GLY A 195 13.12 6.00 10.04
N GLU A 196 12.28 5.92 11.06
CA GLU A 196 12.64 5.31 12.33
C GLU A 196 12.45 3.79 12.31
N SER A 197 13.54 3.06 12.57
CA SER A 197 13.55 1.61 12.73
C SER A 197 13.76 1.21 14.19
N LEU A 198 13.06 0.16 14.65
CA LEU A 198 13.17 -0.32 16.04
C LEU A 198 14.38 -1.24 16.27
N LYS A 199 14.95 -1.80 15.19
CA LYS A 199 16.08 -2.73 15.25
C LYS A 199 17.07 -2.42 14.14
N ALA A 200 18.32 -2.18 14.52
CA ALA A 200 19.41 -2.09 13.56
C ALA A 200 19.47 -3.37 12.70
N PRO A 201 19.55 -3.25 11.36
CA PRO A 201 19.70 -4.42 10.49
C PRO A 201 21.03 -5.13 10.82
N ARG A 202 21.00 -6.45 11.02
CA ARG A 202 22.20 -7.29 11.13
C ARG A 202 22.64 -7.72 9.71
N VAL A 203 23.96 -7.87 9.52
CA VAL A 203 24.62 -7.92 8.21
C VAL A 203 25.30 -9.28 8.00
N VAL A 204 24.82 -10.12 7.05
CA VAL A 204 25.55 -10.86 5.99
C VAL A 204 24.51 -11.24 4.89
N GLY A 205 24.93 -11.47 3.64
CA GLY A 205 24.08 -11.54 2.43
C GLY A 205 22.78 -12.38 2.49
N GLY A 206 21.68 -11.78 2.03
CA GLY A 206 20.40 -12.46 1.76
C GLY A 206 19.71 -13.04 3.00
N GLU A 207 19.86 -12.39 4.16
CA GLU A 207 19.28 -12.85 5.42
C GLU A 207 17.79 -12.51 5.55
N THR A 208 17.11 -13.28 6.41
CA THR A 208 15.74 -12.98 6.81
C THR A 208 15.66 -11.61 7.49
N ALA A 209 14.82 -10.75 6.96
CA ALA A 209 14.52 -9.45 7.51
C ALA A 209 13.30 -9.50 8.43
N SER A 210 13.31 -8.65 9.45
CA SER A 210 12.15 -8.43 10.33
C SER A 210 11.43 -7.16 9.90
N VAL A 211 10.09 -7.17 9.92
CA VAL A 211 9.30 -5.96 9.70
C VAL A 211 9.56 -4.88 10.77
N ASP A 212 10.09 -5.24 11.94
CA ASP A 212 10.54 -4.28 12.95
C ASP A 212 11.79 -3.49 12.51
N SER A 213 12.61 -4.07 11.63
CA SER A 213 13.76 -3.40 11.03
C SER A 213 13.37 -2.53 9.84
N TRP A 214 12.33 -2.92 9.10
CA TRP A 214 11.87 -2.24 7.89
C TRP A 214 10.35 -1.99 7.92
N PRO A 215 9.87 -1.16 8.86
CA PRO A 215 8.44 -1.01 9.15
C PRO A 215 7.63 -0.32 8.05
N TRP A 216 8.30 0.25 7.06
CA TRP A 216 7.70 0.84 5.86
C TRP A 216 7.48 -0.17 4.74
N GLN A 217 8.10 -1.36 4.78
CA GLN A 217 7.98 -2.35 3.72
C GLN A 217 6.57 -2.93 3.67
N VAL A 218 5.98 -2.92 2.47
CA VAL A 218 4.67 -3.54 2.23
C VAL A 218 4.71 -4.53 1.07
N SER A 219 3.76 -5.46 1.11
CA SER A 219 3.43 -6.35 0.00
C SER A 219 2.20 -5.81 -0.72
N ILE A 220 2.32 -5.49 -2.00
CA ILE A 220 1.23 -5.14 -2.89
C ILE A 220 0.73 -6.42 -3.55
N GLN A 221 -0.57 -6.69 -3.43
CA GLN A 221 -1.18 -7.96 -3.78
C GLN A 221 -2.30 -7.79 -4.80
N TYR A 222 -2.34 -8.67 -5.79
CA TYR A 222 -3.46 -8.85 -6.70
C TYR A 222 -4.07 -10.23 -6.47
N ASN A 223 -5.39 -10.31 -6.26
CA ASN A 223 -6.07 -11.59 -5.99
C ASN A 223 -5.43 -12.43 -4.87
N LYS A 224 -4.98 -11.77 -3.79
CA LYS A 224 -4.29 -12.36 -2.62
C LYS A 224 -2.89 -12.93 -2.90
N GLN A 225 -2.34 -12.70 -4.09
CA GLN A 225 -0.97 -13.07 -4.44
C GLN A 225 -0.09 -11.82 -4.41
N HIS A 226 1.11 -11.95 -3.86
CA HIS A 226 2.11 -10.89 -3.92
C HIS A 226 2.54 -10.64 -5.37
N ILE A 227 2.55 -9.37 -5.77
CA ILE A 227 3.01 -8.92 -7.09
C ILE A 227 4.26 -8.06 -6.93
N CYS A 228 4.22 -7.07 -6.04
CA CYS A 228 5.28 -6.09 -5.87
C CYS A 228 5.51 -5.72 -4.40
N GLY A 229 6.70 -5.18 -4.12
CA GLY A 229 6.96 -4.42 -2.91
C GLY A 229 6.43 -2.99 -2.99
N GLY A 230 6.39 -2.32 -1.86
CA GLY A 230 6.17 -0.87 -1.77
C GLY A 230 6.68 -0.32 -0.44
N SER A 231 6.69 0.99 -0.31
CA SER A 231 7.11 1.71 0.89
C SER A 231 6.01 2.65 1.39
N ILE A 232 5.73 2.62 2.68
CA ILE A 232 4.77 3.53 3.32
C ILE A 232 5.35 4.95 3.36
N LEU A 233 4.66 5.93 2.79
CA LEU A 233 5.01 7.35 2.88
C LEU A 233 4.25 8.04 4.02
N ASP A 234 2.98 7.70 4.19
CA ASP A 234 2.11 8.24 5.25
C ASP A 234 0.97 7.25 5.55
N PRO A 235 -0.01 7.58 6.42
CA PRO A 235 -1.09 6.65 6.75
C PRO A 235 -1.90 6.13 5.56
N HIS A 236 -2.01 6.87 4.46
CA HIS A 236 -2.79 6.47 3.28
C HIS A 236 -1.96 6.14 2.05
N TRP A 237 -0.72 6.62 1.96
CA TRP A 237 0.05 6.59 0.73
C TRP A 237 1.19 5.58 0.79
N ILE A 238 1.25 4.75 -0.25
CA ILE A 238 2.32 3.80 -0.52
C ILE A 238 3.01 4.19 -1.83
N LEU A 239 4.33 4.26 -1.80
CA LEU A 239 5.20 4.41 -2.96
C LEU A 239 5.58 3.06 -3.54
N THR A 240 5.52 2.91 -4.86
CA THR A 240 5.92 1.70 -5.58
C THR A 240 6.26 2.03 -7.04
N ALA A 241 6.43 1.01 -7.89
CA ALA A 241 6.73 1.15 -9.30
C ALA A 241 5.46 1.13 -10.17
N ALA A 242 5.47 1.85 -11.30
CA ALA A 242 4.36 1.87 -12.25
C ALA A 242 4.18 0.52 -12.96
N HIS A 243 5.27 -0.20 -13.21
CA HIS A 243 5.23 -1.49 -13.90
C HIS A 243 4.37 -2.54 -13.17
N CYS A 244 4.23 -2.41 -11.84
CA CYS A 244 3.39 -3.29 -11.02
C CYS A 244 1.93 -3.34 -11.49
N PHE A 245 1.46 -2.29 -12.16
CA PHE A 245 0.05 -2.13 -12.53
C PHE A 245 -0.21 -2.24 -14.05
N ARG A 246 0.80 -2.56 -14.87
CA ARG A 246 0.68 -2.64 -16.34
C ARG A 246 -0.27 -3.72 -16.85
N LYS A 247 -0.44 -4.80 -16.06
CA LYS A 247 -1.24 -5.97 -16.47
C LYS A 247 -2.67 -5.93 -15.93
N TYR A 248 -2.88 -5.31 -14.77
CA TYR A 248 -4.14 -5.36 -14.06
C TYR A 248 -4.55 -3.97 -13.59
N HIS A 249 -5.48 -3.37 -14.35
CA HIS A 249 -5.91 -1.98 -14.17
C HIS A 249 -7.06 -1.78 -13.18
N ASP A 250 -7.79 -2.85 -12.84
CA ASP A 250 -8.91 -2.77 -11.90
C ASP A 250 -8.43 -2.71 -10.44
N VAL A 251 -8.58 -1.53 -9.83
CA VAL A 251 -8.15 -1.19 -8.47
C VAL A 251 -8.85 -2.06 -7.41
N SER A 252 -10.08 -2.50 -7.65
CA SER A 252 -10.91 -3.22 -6.65
C SER A 252 -10.30 -4.55 -6.18
N THR A 253 -9.39 -5.11 -6.98
CA THR A 253 -8.71 -6.39 -6.72
C THR A 253 -7.38 -6.24 -6.01
N TRP A 254 -6.84 -5.02 -5.98
CA TRP A 254 -5.57 -4.71 -5.37
C TRP A 254 -5.71 -4.52 -3.86
N LYS A 255 -4.75 -5.07 -3.12
CA LYS A 255 -4.66 -4.93 -1.67
C LYS A 255 -3.23 -4.67 -1.26
N VAL A 256 -3.07 -3.99 -0.14
CA VAL A 256 -1.76 -3.74 0.48
C VAL A 256 -1.69 -4.44 1.82
N ARG A 257 -0.54 -5.04 2.10
CA ARG A 257 -0.26 -5.62 3.39
C ARG A 257 0.99 -5.01 4.01
N ALA A 258 0.84 -4.53 5.25
CA ALA A 258 1.89 -3.94 6.07
C ALA A 258 2.07 -4.72 7.38
N GLY A 259 3.17 -4.44 8.10
CA GLY A 259 3.37 -4.91 9.48
C GLY A 259 3.59 -6.43 9.60
N SER A 260 4.06 -7.10 8.55
CA SER A 260 4.41 -8.52 8.60
C SER A 260 5.57 -8.84 7.68
N ASP A 261 6.46 -9.71 8.14
CA ASP A 261 7.60 -10.27 7.42
C ASP A 261 7.24 -11.52 6.61
N LYS A 262 6.00 -12.02 6.63
CA LYS A 262 5.60 -13.26 5.93
C LYS A 262 4.52 -13.04 4.88
N LEU A 263 4.60 -13.69 3.72
CA LEU A 263 3.52 -13.74 2.72
C LEU A 263 2.45 -14.79 3.11
N GLY A 264 1.80 -14.60 4.25
CA GLY A 264 0.72 -15.49 4.76
C GLY A 264 -0.73 -15.00 4.55
N ASN A 265 -1.70 -15.68 5.14
CA ASN A 265 -3.10 -15.23 5.20
C ASN A 265 -3.30 -14.26 6.38
N PHE A 266 -2.91 -12.99 6.21
CA PHE A 266 -3.21 -11.92 7.17
C PHE A 266 -4.14 -10.88 6.53
N PRO A 267 -4.81 -10.05 7.36
CA PRO A 267 -5.61 -8.95 6.86
C PRO A 267 -4.79 -8.08 5.91
N SER A 268 -5.36 -7.79 4.74
CA SER A 268 -4.80 -6.89 3.74
C SER A 268 -5.79 -5.74 3.53
N LEU A 269 -5.26 -4.54 3.38
CA LEU A 269 -6.02 -3.32 3.28
C LEU A 269 -6.48 -3.09 1.85
N PRO A 270 -7.75 -2.70 1.63
CA PRO A 270 -8.24 -2.34 0.31
C PRO A 270 -7.62 -1.04 -0.20
N VAL A 271 -7.42 -0.98 -1.51
CA VAL A 271 -6.91 0.19 -2.22
C VAL A 271 -8.08 1.04 -2.72
N ALA A 272 -8.01 2.36 -2.54
CA ALA A 272 -8.98 3.30 -3.07
C ALA A 272 -8.64 3.80 -4.47
N SER A 273 -7.36 4.04 -4.74
CA SER A 273 -6.90 4.54 -6.04
C SER A 273 -5.41 4.25 -6.26
N ILE A 274 -5.02 4.12 -7.53
CA ILE A 274 -3.63 3.92 -7.94
C ILE A 274 -3.32 4.99 -8.99
N PHE A 275 -2.20 5.69 -8.80
CA PHE A 275 -1.69 6.70 -9.73
C PHE A 275 -0.33 6.26 -10.26
N ILE A 276 -0.18 6.22 -11.58
CA ILE A 276 1.07 5.88 -12.26
C ILE A 276 1.57 7.08 -13.07
N THR A 277 2.88 7.19 -13.25
CA THR A 277 3.41 8.10 -14.26
C THR A 277 3.10 7.58 -15.67
N GLU A 278 2.91 8.48 -16.62
CA GLU A 278 2.69 8.12 -18.01
C GLU A 278 3.83 7.25 -18.53
N LEU A 279 3.47 6.10 -19.08
CA LEU A 279 4.42 5.15 -19.65
C LEU A 279 4.89 5.68 -21.00
N ASN A 280 6.17 6.04 -21.07
CA ASN A 280 6.79 6.40 -22.34
C ASN A 280 6.94 5.12 -23.18
N THR A 281 6.24 5.03 -24.31
CA THR A 281 6.32 3.87 -25.21
C THR A 281 7.69 3.70 -25.86
N THR A 282 8.48 4.77 -25.92
CA THR A 282 9.85 4.77 -26.48
C THR A 282 10.89 4.37 -25.43
N TYR A 283 10.68 4.77 -24.17
CA TYR A 283 11.55 4.43 -23.04
C TYR A 283 10.71 3.83 -21.91
N PRO A 284 10.29 2.56 -22.05
CA PRO A 284 9.28 1.96 -21.17
C PRO A 284 9.75 1.77 -19.72
N LYS A 285 11.03 1.98 -19.43
CA LYS A 285 11.61 1.87 -18.08
C LYS A 285 11.78 3.23 -17.39
N GLU A 286 11.65 4.34 -18.12
CA GLU A 286 11.73 5.68 -17.52
C GLU A 286 10.51 5.98 -16.66
N LYS A 287 10.72 6.79 -15.60
CA LYS A 287 9.67 7.27 -14.69
C LYS A 287 8.79 6.14 -14.13
N ASP A 288 9.43 5.07 -13.71
CA ASP A 288 8.74 3.89 -13.17
C ASP A 288 8.33 4.07 -11.71
N ILE A 289 7.40 5.00 -11.47
CA ILE A 289 6.93 5.40 -10.14
C ILE A 289 5.40 5.44 -10.09
N ALA A 290 4.85 4.98 -8.97
CA ALA A 290 3.44 4.95 -8.71
C ALA A 290 3.11 5.22 -7.25
N LEU A 291 1.94 5.81 -7.02
CA LEU A 291 1.36 6.00 -5.70
C LEU A 291 0.07 5.18 -5.56
N VAL A 292 -0.01 4.41 -4.49
CA VAL A 292 -1.20 3.66 -4.10
C VAL A 292 -1.82 4.33 -2.88
N LYS A 293 -3.09 4.74 -3.00
CA LYS A 293 -3.87 5.29 -1.89
C LYS A 293 -4.72 4.21 -1.25
N LEU A 294 -4.52 3.97 0.04
CA LEU A 294 -5.32 3.06 0.84
C LEU A 294 -6.73 3.64 1.07
N GLN A 295 -7.73 2.77 1.13
CA GLN A 295 -9.10 3.18 1.45
C GLN A 295 -9.26 3.58 2.93
N PHE A 296 -8.46 2.98 3.81
CA PHE A 296 -8.44 3.28 5.24
C PHE A 296 -7.00 3.55 5.69
N PRO A 297 -6.78 4.47 6.63
CA PRO A 297 -5.45 4.81 7.10
C PRO A 297 -4.80 3.65 7.86
N LEU A 298 -3.49 3.50 7.70
CA LEU A 298 -2.63 2.73 8.57
C LEU A 298 -2.58 3.39 9.95
N THR A 299 -2.46 2.57 10.99
CA THR A 299 -2.15 3.02 12.35
C THR A 299 -0.68 2.76 12.62
N PHE A 300 0.08 3.80 12.97
CA PHE A 300 1.52 3.66 13.20
C PHE A 300 1.83 3.16 14.62
N SER A 301 2.79 2.24 14.71
CA SER A 301 3.24 1.64 15.96
C SER A 301 4.06 2.67 16.76
N GLY A 302 3.43 3.27 17.78
CA GLY A 302 4.03 4.28 18.65
C GLY A 302 3.01 5.14 19.40
N GLU A 303 1.81 5.31 18.85
CA GLU A 303 0.74 6.11 19.48
C GLU A 303 0.01 5.35 20.61
N ARG A 304 0.25 4.04 20.72
CA ARG A 304 -0.38 3.15 21.71
C ARG A 304 0.57 2.08 22.23
N TRP A 305 1.80 2.43 22.59
CA TRP A 305 2.80 1.46 23.07
C TRP A 305 2.62 1.02 24.54
N HIS A 306 1.39 0.90 25.05
CA HIS A 306 1.15 0.56 26.46
C HIS A 306 0.42 -0.75 26.69
N LEU A 307 0.10 -1.51 25.65
CA LEU A 307 -0.43 -2.87 25.81
C LEU A 307 0.07 -3.71 24.64
N GLY A 308 0.98 -4.66 24.89
CA GLY A 308 1.67 -5.51 23.90
C GLY A 308 0.74 -6.47 23.15
N THR A 309 -0.30 -5.96 22.51
CA THR A 309 -1.36 -6.70 21.82
C THR A 309 -1.75 -6.02 20.51
N ASP A 310 -0.82 -5.35 19.83
CA ASP A 310 -1.11 -4.89 18.46
C ASP A 310 -0.94 -6.09 17.51
N PRO A 311 -2.01 -6.56 16.86
CA PRO A 311 -1.94 -7.74 15.99
C PRO A 311 -1.25 -7.45 14.65
N LEU A 312 -0.98 -6.18 14.34
CA LEU A 312 -0.09 -5.77 13.25
C LEU A 312 1.31 -5.56 13.85
N GLY A 313 2.34 -6.11 13.22
CA GLY A 313 3.73 -5.79 13.58
C GLY A 313 4.04 -4.30 13.37
N THR A 314 5.28 -3.89 13.59
CA THR A 314 5.69 -2.49 13.49
C THR A 314 5.37 -1.90 12.11
N VAL A 315 4.60 -0.80 12.07
CA VAL A 315 4.25 -0.05 10.85
C VAL A 315 4.64 1.41 11.05
N ARG A 316 5.50 1.92 10.18
CA ARG A 316 6.00 3.31 10.19
C ARG A 316 6.35 3.76 8.77
N PRO A 317 6.29 5.06 8.47
CA PRO A 317 6.64 5.57 7.16
C PRO A 317 8.16 5.70 6.95
N ILE A 318 8.61 5.62 5.70
CA ILE A 318 9.97 6.00 5.29
C ILE A 318 10.01 7.50 4.94
N CYS A 319 11.17 8.14 5.09
CA CYS A 319 11.35 9.51 4.63
C CYS A 319 11.60 9.56 3.13
N LEU A 320 11.13 10.61 2.48
CA LEU A 320 11.58 10.99 1.15
C LEU A 320 12.92 11.74 1.26
N PRO A 321 13.80 11.62 0.26
CA PRO A 321 15.05 12.39 0.22
C PRO A 321 14.76 13.89 0.11
N PHE A 322 15.68 14.70 0.61
CA PHE A 322 15.63 16.14 0.39
C PHE A 322 15.99 16.49 -1.06
N PHE A 323 15.60 17.66 -1.54
CA PHE A 323 15.87 18.06 -2.93
C PHE A 323 17.38 18.24 -3.21
N ASP A 324 18.15 18.58 -2.18
CA ASP A 324 19.59 18.82 -2.16
C ASP A 324 20.36 17.64 -1.54
N GLU A 325 19.72 16.48 -1.44
CA GLU A 325 20.37 15.25 -1.01
C GLU A 325 20.96 14.50 -2.19
N GLU A 326 22.29 14.50 -2.27
CA GLU A 326 23.03 13.70 -3.23
C GLU A 326 23.65 12.46 -2.56
N LEU A 327 23.48 11.30 -3.20
CA LEU A 327 24.14 10.06 -2.80
C LEU A 327 25.47 9.96 -3.53
N THR A 328 26.54 9.69 -2.77
CA THR A 328 27.88 9.50 -3.35
C THR A 328 28.11 8.04 -3.75
N PRO A 329 28.86 7.75 -4.83
CA PRO A 329 29.23 6.37 -5.16
C PRO A 329 29.85 5.64 -3.96
N ALA A 330 29.63 4.34 -3.88
CA ALA A 330 29.97 3.47 -2.75
C ALA A 330 29.18 3.72 -1.45
N THR A 331 28.18 4.62 -1.45
CA THR A 331 27.24 4.74 -0.32
C THR A 331 26.54 3.39 -0.09
N PRO A 332 26.55 2.82 1.13
CA PRO A 332 25.87 1.58 1.43
C PRO A 332 24.35 1.80 1.46
N LEU A 333 23.63 0.94 0.74
CA LEU A 333 22.18 0.94 0.60
C LEU A 333 21.61 -0.42 1.02
N TRP A 334 20.30 -0.47 1.20
CA TRP A 334 19.55 -1.67 1.57
C TRP A 334 18.46 -1.94 0.56
N ILE A 335 18.38 -3.20 0.13
CA ILE A 335 17.27 -3.74 -0.65
C ILE A 335 16.50 -4.74 0.21
N ILE A 336 15.18 -4.62 0.22
CA ILE A 336 14.29 -5.39 1.09
C ILE A 336 13.13 -5.90 0.24
N GLY A 337 12.74 -7.17 0.42
CA GLY A 337 11.62 -7.72 -0.34
C GLY A 337 11.40 -9.20 -0.16
N TRP A 338 10.40 -9.72 -0.86
CA TRP A 338 10.07 -11.15 -0.91
C TRP A 338 10.46 -11.79 -2.24
N GLY A 339 11.35 -11.15 -3.01
CA GLY A 339 11.72 -11.57 -4.36
C GLY A 339 12.28 -12.99 -4.47
N PHE A 340 12.59 -13.39 -5.69
CA PHE A 340 13.14 -14.72 -5.96
C PHE A 340 14.51 -14.89 -5.28
N THR A 341 14.79 -16.09 -4.79
CA THR A 341 16.10 -16.41 -4.17
C THR A 341 17.08 -17.07 -5.15
N GLU A 342 16.64 -17.29 -6.40
CA GLU A 342 17.38 -18.02 -7.43
C GLU A 342 17.34 -17.24 -8.75
N GLN A 343 18.47 -17.20 -9.46
CA GLN A 343 18.66 -16.42 -10.71
C GLN A 343 17.71 -16.83 -11.84
N ASP A 344 17.31 -18.10 -11.92
CA ASP A 344 16.40 -18.62 -12.94
C ASP A 344 14.91 -18.51 -12.55
N GLY A 345 14.62 -17.74 -11.49
CA GLY A 345 13.24 -17.48 -11.09
C GLY A 345 12.57 -18.64 -10.34
N GLY A 346 13.27 -19.15 -9.33
CA GLY A 346 12.83 -20.25 -8.47
C GLY A 346 11.61 -19.93 -7.59
N LYS A 347 11.61 -20.42 -6.35
CA LYS A 347 10.49 -20.11 -5.43
C LYS A 347 10.67 -18.71 -4.84
N MET A 348 9.63 -17.88 -4.95
CA MET A 348 9.56 -16.61 -4.24
C MET A 348 9.62 -16.85 -2.72
N SER A 349 10.30 -15.96 -1.98
CA SER A 349 10.47 -16.15 -0.55
C SER A 349 9.18 -15.87 0.21
N ASP A 350 8.71 -16.84 1.02
CA ASP A 350 7.55 -16.64 1.91
C ASP A 350 7.89 -15.71 3.09
N THR A 351 9.17 -15.40 3.31
CA THR A 351 9.70 -14.54 4.37
C THR A 351 10.42 -13.33 3.78
N LEU A 352 10.37 -12.19 4.46
CA LEU A 352 11.04 -10.98 4.02
C LEU A 352 12.55 -11.18 4.07
N LEU A 353 13.24 -10.73 3.05
CA LEU A 353 14.68 -10.79 2.92
C LEU A 353 15.24 -9.38 2.85
N GLN A 354 16.50 -9.24 3.26
CA GLN A 354 17.26 -8.00 3.13
C GLN A 354 18.65 -8.28 2.59
N ALA A 355 19.21 -7.31 1.90
CA ALA A 355 20.58 -7.33 1.42
C ALA A 355 21.18 -5.92 1.45
N SER A 356 22.47 -5.83 1.76
CA SER A 356 23.22 -4.60 1.62
C SER A 356 23.91 -4.56 0.26
N VAL A 357 23.75 -3.45 -0.44
CA VAL A 357 24.36 -3.15 -1.73
C VAL A 357 25.03 -1.79 -1.65
N GLN A 358 25.77 -1.39 -2.69
CA GLN A 358 26.39 -0.08 -2.75
C GLN A 358 25.91 0.68 -3.98
N LEU A 359 25.82 2.00 -3.86
CA LEU A 359 25.60 2.85 -5.03
C LEU A 359 26.77 2.70 -6.01
N ILE A 360 26.45 2.39 -7.26
CA ILE A 360 27.41 2.30 -8.36
C ILE A 360 27.39 3.61 -9.11
N ASP A 361 28.58 4.11 -9.43
CA ASP A 361 28.74 5.33 -10.23
C ASP A 361 28.05 5.20 -11.60
N HIS A 362 27.37 6.27 -12.03
CA HIS A 362 26.58 6.29 -13.27
C HIS A 362 27.43 5.95 -14.50
N THR A 363 28.68 6.43 -14.57
CA THR A 363 29.59 6.15 -15.68
C THR A 363 30.01 4.68 -15.73
N ARG A 364 30.22 4.06 -14.56
CA ARG A 364 30.51 2.63 -14.46
C ARG A 364 29.31 1.79 -14.86
N CYS A 365 28.11 2.19 -14.42
CA CYS A 365 26.89 1.46 -14.70
C CYS A 365 26.53 1.47 -16.19
N ASN A 366 26.84 2.58 -16.89
CA ASN A 366 26.64 2.72 -18.33
C ASN A 366 27.84 2.32 -19.20
N ALA A 367 28.86 1.67 -18.64
CA ALA A 367 29.98 1.15 -19.42
C ALA A 367 29.55 0.07 -20.43
N GLU A 368 30.40 -0.18 -21.43
CA GLU A 368 30.13 -1.16 -22.51
C GLU A 368 29.92 -2.59 -22.00
N ASP A 369 30.53 -2.95 -20.87
CA ASP A 369 30.43 -4.26 -20.22
C ASP A 369 29.27 -4.36 -19.21
N ALA A 370 28.43 -3.32 -19.11
CA ALA A 370 27.28 -3.24 -18.21
C ALA A 370 26.00 -2.85 -18.98
N TYR A 371 25.35 -1.72 -18.63
CA TYR A 371 24.08 -1.30 -19.23
C TYR A 371 24.21 -0.49 -20.53
N GLN A 372 25.42 -0.23 -21.03
CA GLN A 372 25.64 0.35 -22.37
C GLN A 372 24.87 1.65 -22.67
N GLY A 373 24.67 2.51 -21.66
CA GLY A 373 23.96 3.78 -21.80
C GLY A 373 22.44 3.70 -21.58
N GLU A 374 21.88 2.55 -21.19
CA GLU A 374 20.45 2.41 -20.91
C GLU A 374 20.00 3.08 -19.59
N VAL A 375 20.91 3.36 -18.65
CA VAL A 375 20.57 3.97 -17.35
C VAL A 375 20.56 5.49 -17.50
N THR A 376 19.40 6.11 -17.28
CA THR A 376 19.20 7.55 -17.47
C THR A 376 19.46 8.35 -16.19
N GLU A 377 19.45 9.68 -16.25
CA GLU A 377 19.61 10.57 -15.08
C GLU A 377 18.48 10.45 -14.05
N GLN A 378 17.37 9.80 -14.42
CA GLN A 378 16.24 9.54 -13.52
C GLN A 378 16.32 8.14 -12.88
N MET A 379 17.43 7.45 -13.06
CA MET A 379 17.67 6.10 -12.55
C MET A 379 18.95 6.06 -11.72
N LEU A 380 18.99 5.12 -10.78
CA LEU A 380 20.18 4.84 -9.96
C LEU A 380 20.58 3.38 -10.11
N CYS A 381 21.87 3.13 -9.98
CA CYS A 381 22.46 1.80 -10.10
C CYS A 381 23.04 1.40 -8.75
N ALA A 382 22.70 0.22 -8.26
CA ALA A 382 23.22 -0.28 -7.00
C ALA A 382 23.43 -1.79 -7.05
N GLY A 383 24.48 -2.27 -6.40
CA GLY A 383 24.81 -3.69 -6.39
C GLY A 383 26.14 -3.98 -5.71
N ILE A 384 26.62 -5.22 -5.88
CA ILE A 384 27.97 -5.63 -5.51
C ILE A 384 28.71 -5.98 -6.81
N LEU A 385 29.83 -5.32 -7.10
CA LEU A 385 30.58 -5.49 -8.35
C LEU A 385 31.09 -6.93 -8.55
N GLU A 386 31.35 -7.64 -7.45
CA GLU A 386 31.78 -9.05 -7.45
C GLU A 386 30.61 -10.02 -7.70
N GLY A 387 29.37 -9.52 -7.75
CA GLY A 387 28.15 -10.29 -7.90
C GLY A 387 27.65 -10.94 -6.61
N GLY A 388 26.66 -11.82 -6.73
CA GLY A 388 26.15 -12.68 -5.65
C GLY A 388 24.96 -12.13 -4.84
N VAL A 389 24.73 -10.81 -4.83
CA VAL A 389 23.57 -10.18 -4.15
C VAL A 389 22.93 -9.16 -5.08
N ASP A 390 21.68 -9.41 -5.48
CA ASP A 390 20.92 -8.56 -6.40
C ASP A 390 19.40 -8.68 -6.13
N THR A 391 18.61 -7.74 -6.63
CA THR A 391 17.15 -7.85 -6.68
C THR A 391 16.75 -8.82 -7.79
N CYS A 392 16.35 -10.04 -7.44
CA CYS A 392 15.86 -11.00 -8.44
C CYS A 392 14.38 -10.75 -8.77
N GLN A 393 14.07 -10.53 -10.04
CA GLN A 393 12.72 -10.61 -10.61
C GLN A 393 12.70 -11.55 -11.81
N LEU A 394 11.66 -12.39 -11.90
CA LEU A 394 11.19 -12.93 -13.19
C LEU A 394 10.27 -11.86 -13.77
N GLU A 395 10.64 -11.25 -14.89
CA GLU A 395 9.66 -10.56 -15.74
C GLU A 395 8.73 -11.65 -16.34
N PRO A 396 7.40 -11.60 -16.08
CA PRO A 396 6.46 -12.63 -16.56
C PRO A 396 6.03 -12.47 -18.02
#